data_AF-A0A7C9INF5-F1
#
_entry.id   AF-A0A7C9INF5-F1
#
_cell.length_a   1.000
_cell.length_b   1.000
_cell.length_c   1.000
_cell.angle_alpha   90.00
_cell.angle_beta   90.00
_cell.angle_gamma   90.00
#
_symmetry.space_group_name_H-M   'P 1'
#
loop_
_entity.id
_entity.type
_entity.pdbx_description
1 polymer ?
#
loop_
_entity_poly.entity_id
_entity_poly.type
_entity_poly.pdbx_seq_one_letter_code
_entity_poly.pdbx_strand_id
1 'polypeptide(L)' 'MADKDIKDIAHCVYMIDLVLREVMHSPSISNKEFATQCIIDSFVRILREEGYSVTPARLKNMLAYAH' A
#
# COMPACT_ATOMS: atom_id res chain seq x y z
N MET A 1 -20.18 6.57 9.51
CA MET A 1 -19.30 5.52 10.05
C MET A 1 -18.18 6.23 10.78
N ALA A 2 -17.87 5.85 12.03
CA ALA A 2 -16.68 6.37 12.69
C ALA A 2 -15.48 5.99 11.83
N ASP A 3 -14.63 6.97 11.50
CA ASP A 3 -13.42 6.73 10.72
C ASP A 3 -12.59 5.68 11.48
N LYS A 4 -12.42 4.49 10.88
CA LYS A 4 -11.63 3.42 11.51
C LYS A 4 -10.19 3.91 11.58
N ASP A 5 -9.54 3.76 12.74
CA ASP A 5 -8.22 4.32 12.95
C ASP A 5 -7.16 3.55 12.16
N ILE A 6 -6.14 4.25 11.68
CA ILE A 6 -5.10 3.65 10.85
C ILE A 6 -4.23 2.64 11.64
N LYS A 7 -4.29 2.69 12.98
CA LYS A 7 -3.64 1.71 13.85
C LYS A 7 -4.20 0.30 13.67
N ASP A 8 -5.46 0.17 13.26
CA ASP A 8 -6.10 -1.13 12.97
C ASP A 8 -5.57 -1.79 11.70
N ILE A 9 -4.89 -1.03 10.81
CA ILE A 9 -4.39 -1.52 9.52
C ILE A 9 -2.88 -1.77 9.49
N ALA A 10 -2.19 -1.74 10.64
CA ALA A 10 -0.74 -1.96 10.69
C ALA A 10 -0.32 -3.31 10.04
N HIS A 11 -1.12 -4.36 10.26
CA HIS A 11 -0.90 -5.65 9.62
C HIS A 11 -1.12 -5.60 8.09
N CYS A 12 -2.11 -4.83 7.62
CA CYS A 12 -2.33 -4.62 6.18
C CYS A 12 -1.15 -3.88 5.54
N VAL A 13 -0.63 -2.83 6.19
CA VAL A 13 0.55 -2.09 5.72
C VAL A 13 1.76 -3.01 5.59
N TYR A 14 2.00 -3.84 6.61
CA TYR A 14 3.09 -4.83 6.57
C TYR A 14 2.95 -5.82 5.40
N MET A 15 1.74 -6.33 5.14
CA MET A 15 1.49 -7.22 4.00
C MET A 15 1.75 -6.55 2.66
N ILE A 16 1.40 -5.26 2.52
CA ILE A 16 1.71 -4.49 1.31
C ILE A 16 3.23 -4.34 1.15
N ASP A 17 3.96 -4.07 2.23
CA ASP A 17 5.42 -3.98 2.21
C ASP A 17 6.08 -5.29 1.77
N LEU A 18 5.56 -6.44 2.19
CA LEU A 18 6.06 -7.74 1.71
C LEU A 18 5.85 -7.92 0.20
N VAL A 19 4.68 -7.52 -0.32
CA VAL A 19 4.41 -7.57 -1.77
C VAL A 19 5.34 -6.62 -2.52
N LEU A 20 5.53 -5.39 -2.02
CA LEU A 20 6.44 -4.42 -2.63
C LEU A 20 7.89 -4.90 -2.60
N ARG A 21 8.32 -5.56 -1.52
CA ARG A 21 9.63 -6.18 -1.45
C ARG A 21 9.82 -7.21 -2.58
N GLU A 22 8.86 -8.10 -2.80
CA GLU A 22 8.93 -9.07 -3.88
C GLU A 22 8.95 -8.38 -5.25
N VAL A 23 8.15 -7.33 -5.45
CA VAL A 23 8.14 -6.55 -6.70
C VAL A 23 9.50 -5.91 -6.98
N MET A 24 10.12 -5.33 -5.94
CA MET A 24 11.40 -4.65 -6.07
C MET A 24 12.56 -5.61 -6.39
N HIS A 25 12.49 -6.84 -5.90
CA HIS A 25 13.53 -7.85 -6.11
C HIS A 25 13.23 -8.79 -7.29
N SER A 26 12.03 -8.73 -7.87
CA SER A 26 11.67 -9.56 -9.01
C SER A 26 12.40 -9.11 -10.29
N PRO A 27 13.13 -10.01 -10.96
CA PRO A 27 13.75 -9.71 -12.25
C PRO A 27 12.72 -9.70 -13.40
N SER A 28 11.51 -10.22 -13.18
CA SER A 28 10.45 -10.28 -14.18
C SER A 28 9.63 -8.99 -14.29
N ILE A 29 9.79 -8.06 -13.34
CA ILE A 29 9.06 -6.79 -13.33
C ILE A 29 9.99 -5.69 -13.84
N SER A 30 9.78 -5.31 -15.11
CA SER A 30 10.60 -4.31 -15.79
C SER A 30 10.33 -2.88 -15.30
N ASN A 31 9.08 -2.57 -14.93
CA ASN A 31 8.67 -1.25 -14.46
C ASN A 31 8.16 -1.31 -13.02
N LYS A 32 9.11 -1.21 -12.08
CA LYS A 32 8.85 -1.30 -10.64
C LYS A 32 8.08 -0.10 -10.10
N GLU A 33 8.37 1.10 -10.60
CA GLU A 33 7.65 2.32 -10.19
C GLU A 33 6.16 2.22 -10.54
N PHE A 34 5.83 1.81 -11.77
CA PHE A 34 4.45 1.62 -12.18
C PHE A 34 3.76 0.53 -11.37
N ALA A 35 4.42 -0.62 -11.17
CA ALA A 35 3.87 -1.71 -10.36
C ALA A 35 3.58 -1.26 -8.92
N THR A 36 4.52 -0.56 -8.27
CA THR A 36 4.36 0.00 -6.93
C THR A 36 3.20 0.99 -6.87
N GLN A 37 3.06 1.88 -7.86
CA GLN A 37 1.95 2.82 -7.92
C GLN A 37 0.59 2.10 -8.04
N CYS A 38 0.47 1.12 -8.94
CA CYS A 38 -0.76 0.34 -9.10
C CYS A 38 -1.15 -0.40 -7.82
N ILE A 39 -0.18 -0.92 -7.07
CA ILE A 39 -0.41 -1.59 -5.79
C ILE A 39 -0.94 -0.58 -4.77
N ILE A 40 -0.27 0.56 -4.60
CA ILE A 40 -0.69 1.61 -3.66
C ILE A 40 -2.11 2.09 -3.99
N ASP A 41 -2.40 2.38 -5.25
CA ASP A 41 -3.73 2.86 -5.68
C ASP A 41 -4.82 1.83 -5.41
N SER A 42 -4.54 0.54 -5.65
CA SER A 42 -5.48 -0.56 -5.38
C SER A 42 -5.78 -0.68 -3.88
N PHE A 43 -4.75 -0.64 -3.03
CA PHE A 43 -4.94 -0.73 -1.58
C PHE A 43 -5.62 0.50 -0.99
N VAL A 44 -5.31 1.71 -1.48
CA VAL A 44 -6.03 2.93 -1.07
C VAL A 44 -7.52 2.79 -1.38
N ARG A 45 -7.86 2.26 -2.56
CA ARG A 45 -9.26 2.03 -2.94
C ARG A 45 -9.93 1.01 -2.02
N ILE A 46 -9.31 -0.15 -1.78
CA ILE A 46 -9.84 -1.18 -0.87
C ILE A 46 -10.08 -0.61 0.53
N LEU A 47 -9.09 0.09 1.09
CA LEU A 47 -9.18 0.68 2.42
C LEU A 47 -10.31 1.73 2.51
N ARG A 48 -10.50 2.53 1.46
CA ARG A 48 -11.63 3.48 1.39
C ARG A 48 -12.98 2.79 1.33
N GLU A 49 -13.11 1.72 0.55
CA GLU A 49 -14.33 0.90 0.48
C GLU A 49 -14.65 0.27 1.85
N GLU A 50 -13.62 -0.11 2.62
CA GLU A 50 -13.73 -0.63 3.99
C GLU A 50 -14.01 0.45 5.07
N GLY A 51 -14.05 1.73 4.69
CA GLY A 51 -14.37 2.86 5.56
C GLY A 51 -13.17 3.52 6.25
N TYR A 52 -11.94 3.26 5.79
CA TYR A 52 -10.73 3.94 6.29
C TYR A 52 -10.41 5.21 5.49
N SER A 53 -10.15 6.33 6.16
CA SER A 53 -9.69 7.56 5.51
C SER A 53 -8.17 7.52 5.24
N VAL A 54 -7.81 6.88 4.12
CA VAL A 54 -6.42 6.76 3.64
C VAL A 54 -6.26 7.49 2.30
N THR A 55 -5.15 8.22 2.17
CA THR A 55 -4.71 8.83 0.90
C THR A 55 -3.49 8.10 0.36
N PRO A 56 -3.21 8.15 -0.96
CA PRO A 56 -2.02 7.52 -1.53
C PRO A 56 -0.72 8.01 -0.88
N ALA A 57 -0.60 9.31 -0.64
CA ALA A 57 0.56 9.89 0.04
C ALA A 57 0.72 9.36 1.48
N ARG A 58 -0.40 9.22 2.21
CA ARG A 58 -0.38 8.69 3.58
C ARG A 58 0.02 7.22 3.61
N LEU A 59 -0.51 6.40 2.69
CA LEU A 59 -0.13 4.99 2.58
C LEU A 59 1.34 4.85 2.17
N LYS A 60 1.78 5.62 1.17
CA LYS A 60 3.18 5.63 0.70
C LYS A 60 4.17 5.93 1.82
N ASN A 61 3.88 6.91 2.68
CA ASN A 61 4.74 7.25 3.82
C ASN A 61 4.80 6.15 4.91
N MET A 62 3.85 5.21 4.90
CA MET A 62 3.84 4.10 5.86
C MET A 62 4.54 2.84 5.31
N LEU A 63 4.92 2.83 4.03
CA LEU A 63 5.51 1.70 3.34
C LEU A 63 7.02 1.87 3.21
N ALA A 64 7.79 0.94 3.74
CA ALA A 64 9.26 0.98 3.69
C ALA A 64 9.82 0.79 2.27
N TYR A 65 9.14 0.02 1.42
CA TYR A 65 9.59 -0.30 0.05
C TYR A 65 8.96 0.56 -1.05
N ALA A 66 8.21 1.60 -0.67
CA ALA A 66 7.55 2.49 -1.62
C ALA A 66 8.36 3.75 -1.99
N HIS A 67 9.65 3.80 -1.63
CA HIS A 67 10.56 4.92 -1.87
C HIS A 67 11.24 4.88 -3.23
#